data_AF-A0A841HUY3-F1
#
_entry.id   AF-A0A841HUY3-F1
#
_cell.length_a   1.000
_cell.length_b   1.000
_cell.length_c   1.000
_cell.angle_alpha   90.00
_cell.angle_beta   90.00
_cell.angle_gamma   90.00
#
_symmetry.space_group_name_H-M   'P 1'
#
loop_
_entity.id
_entity.type
_entity.pdbx_description
1 polymer ?
#
loop_
_entity_poly.entity_id
_entity_poly.type
_entity_poly.pdbx_seq_one_letter_code
_entity_poly.pdbx_strand_id
1 'polypeptide(L)'
;MTRPHGARSSQGSKTATGGECSALVLDCEHAVIGSTWQVRPLLFSADFRAIPSSPPLREHGHAKRPRVPPWQTRRIGSVALGNEPKQIYLDRFSSEASTGIIGPFGMHASLTAMLRSDLAERELRQSQLIYRLLCHEARTQTIRRFLSLSAHQITRYRHRWGFKEQDRSRGPSPNSFAPFFRSTRMRVEGGHLALICKTHELWSKDVGPRVFYTLDRAEQLCDALDAHRATFSQATLTFDQLVLLVRGLCASVSIRLGSCKSCGRPVLIDPLEPGKPGCNTCITTIEGCMTAPSAGLTAP
;
A
#
# COMPACT_ATOMS: atom_id res chain seq x y z
N MET A 1 -23.40 57.46 -8.22
CA MET A 1 -21.99 57.12 -7.92
C MET A 1 -21.60 55.90 -8.73
N THR A 2 -21.07 56.17 -9.92
CA THR A 2 -20.63 55.21 -10.93
C THR A 2 -19.15 54.87 -10.68
N ARG A 3 -18.81 53.57 -10.64
CA ARG A 3 -17.41 53.10 -10.65
C ARG A 3 -17.16 52.32 -11.95
N PRO A 4 -16.07 52.58 -12.68
CA PRO A 4 -15.83 52.00 -13.99
C PRO A 4 -15.04 50.69 -13.95
N HIS A 5 -15.17 49.97 -15.06
CA HIS A 5 -14.45 48.77 -15.48
C HIS A 5 -12.93 48.94 -15.48
N GLY A 6 -12.22 47.90 -15.04
CA GLY A 6 -10.79 47.69 -15.26
C GLY A 6 -10.56 46.39 -16.02
N ALA A 7 -10.16 46.51 -17.28
CA ALA A 7 -9.64 45.44 -18.13
C ALA A 7 -8.11 45.36 -18.04
N ARG A 8 -7.53 44.14 -18.03
CA ARG A 8 -6.12 43.82 -18.39
C ARG A 8 -6.02 42.32 -18.71
N SER A 9 -5.87 41.94 -19.99
CA SER A 9 -4.61 41.69 -20.74
C SER A 9 -3.89 40.39 -20.33
N SER A 10 -4.05 39.32 -21.13
CA SER A 10 -3.08 38.75 -22.10
C SER A 10 -2.02 37.85 -21.46
N GLN A 11 -2.19 36.53 -21.58
CA GLN A 11 -1.48 35.64 -22.53
C GLN A 11 0.04 35.56 -22.31
N GLY A 12 0.46 34.43 -21.75
CA GLY A 12 1.84 33.96 -21.73
C GLY A 12 1.86 32.45 -21.93
N SER A 13 1.92 32.00 -23.18
CA SER A 13 2.12 30.61 -23.57
C SER A 13 3.60 30.25 -23.39
N LYS A 14 3.89 29.34 -22.47
CA LYS A 14 5.21 28.68 -22.37
C LYS A 14 5.06 27.27 -22.95
N THR A 15 5.70 27.06 -24.10
CA THR A 15 5.97 25.75 -24.67
C THR A 15 6.99 25.04 -23.78
N ALA A 16 6.56 23.98 -23.09
CA ALA A 16 7.47 23.09 -22.36
C ALA A 16 7.97 22.01 -23.33
N THR A 17 9.29 21.97 -23.48
CA THR A 17 10.05 20.97 -24.20
C THR A 17 9.88 19.58 -23.57
N GLY A 18 9.66 18.57 -24.41
CA GLY A 18 9.48 17.18 -24.02
C GLY A 18 10.73 16.59 -23.37
N GLY A 19 10.59 16.15 -22.14
CA GLY A 19 11.55 15.25 -21.49
C GLY A 19 11.18 13.80 -21.80
N GLU A 20 12.13 13.07 -22.37
CA GLU A 20 12.03 11.64 -22.64
C GLU A 20 11.78 10.86 -21.34
N CYS A 21 10.62 10.22 -21.24
CA CYS A 21 10.32 9.25 -20.19
C CYS A 21 10.90 7.90 -20.60
N SER A 22 12.03 7.51 -20.01
CA SER A 22 12.52 6.13 -20.07
C SER A 22 11.50 5.19 -19.40
N ALA A 23 10.75 4.47 -20.22
CA ALA A 23 9.85 3.42 -19.78
C ALA A 23 10.68 2.22 -19.30
N LEU A 24 10.71 1.98 -17.99
CA LEU A 24 11.08 0.68 -17.46
C LEU A 24 9.93 -0.28 -17.79
N VAL A 25 10.08 -0.99 -18.89
CA VAL A 25 9.28 -2.17 -19.22
C VAL A 25 9.66 -3.25 -18.21
N LEU A 26 8.77 -3.50 -17.25
CA LEU A 26 8.81 -4.75 -16.50
C LEU A 26 8.25 -5.84 -17.42
N ASP A 27 9.15 -6.60 -18.02
CA ASP A 27 8.82 -7.84 -18.72
C ASP A 27 8.33 -8.87 -17.70
N CYS A 28 7.02 -8.89 -17.50
CA CYS A 28 6.33 -10.02 -16.89
C CYS A 28 6.02 -11.01 -18.01
N GLU A 29 6.94 -11.92 -18.31
CA GLU A 29 6.64 -13.09 -19.13
C GLU A 29 5.67 -14.00 -18.36
N HIS A 30 4.41 -14.06 -18.79
CA HIS A 30 3.47 -15.09 -18.38
C HIS A 30 3.02 -15.85 -19.62
N ALA A 31 3.45 -17.10 -19.72
CA ALA A 31 2.92 -18.06 -20.66
C ALA A 31 1.44 -18.32 -20.37
N VAL A 32 0.58 -18.02 -21.33
CA VAL A 32 -0.86 -18.31 -21.27
C VAL A 32 -1.06 -19.74 -21.78
N ILE A 33 -1.31 -20.68 -20.86
CA ILE A 33 -1.87 -22.00 -21.18
C ILE A 33 -2.97 -22.31 -20.15
N GLY A 34 -4.22 -22.41 -20.62
CA GLY A 34 -5.31 -23.07 -19.90
C GLY A 34 -6.08 -22.22 -18.88
N SER A 35 -7.37 -22.07 -19.10
CA SER A 35 -8.35 -21.34 -18.28
C SER A 35 -8.73 -22.04 -16.96
N THR A 36 -7.75 -22.24 -16.08
CA THR A 36 -7.96 -22.65 -14.69
C THR A 36 -6.86 -22.03 -13.83
N TRP A 37 -7.20 -21.02 -13.02
CA TRP A 37 -6.28 -20.41 -12.06
C TRP A 37 -6.09 -21.36 -10.87
N GLN A 38 -5.22 -22.37 -11.00
CA GLN A 38 -4.68 -23.07 -9.84
C GLN A 38 -3.53 -22.24 -9.27
N VAL A 39 -3.76 -21.64 -8.10
CA VAL A 39 -2.73 -20.91 -7.36
C VAL A 39 -1.82 -21.95 -6.71
N ARG A 40 -0.65 -22.18 -7.30
CA ARG A 40 0.46 -22.84 -6.63
C ARG A 40 1.09 -21.85 -5.64
N PRO A 41 1.30 -22.20 -4.36
CA PRO A 41 2.06 -21.36 -3.46
C PRO A 41 3.52 -21.34 -3.93
N LEU A 42 3.98 -20.18 -4.43
CA LEU A 42 5.39 -19.97 -4.74
C LEU A 42 6.15 -19.80 -3.42
N LEU A 43 6.82 -20.86 -2.98
CA LEU A 43 7.95 -20.77 -2.07
C LEU A 43 9.06 -20.02 -2.80
N PHE A 44 9.31 -18.77 -2.42
CA PHE A 44 10.43 -17.96 -2.88
C PHE A 44 11.74 -18.56 -2.33
N SER A 45 12.45 -19.36 -3.13
CA SER A 45 13.89 -19.58 -2.97
C SER A 45 14.61 -18.68 -3.98
N ALA A 46 15.39 -17.73 -3.49
CA ALA A 46 16.17 -16.82 -4.32
C ALA A 46 17.64 -17.28 -4.34
N ASP A 47 18.04 -17.98 -5.40
CA ASP A 47 19.44 -18.14 -5.78
C ASP A 47 19.90 -16.87 -6.52
N PHE A 48 20.78 -16.09 -5.88
CA PHE A 48 21.40 -14.89 -6.45
C PHE A 48 22.64 -15.27 -7.26
N ARG A 49 22.59 -15.11 -8.59
CA ARG A 49 23.80 -15.01 -9.44
C ARG A 49 24.20 -13.54 -9.64
N ALA A 50 25.50 -13.28 -9.55
CA ALA A 50 26.13 -11.96 -9.63
C ALA A 50 26.01 -11.31 -11.03
N ILE A 51 25.77 -10.00 -11.04
CA ILE A 51 25.81 -9.11 -12.22
C ILE A 51 27.07 -8.22 -12.13
N PRO A 52 27.74 -7.87 -13.25
CA PRO A 52 29.06 -7.24 -13.24
C PRO A 52 29.02 -5.74 -12.93
N SER A 53 30.15 -5.25 -12.41
CA SER A 53 30.43 -3.87 -12.02
C SER A 53 30.38 -2.87 -13.20
N SER A 54 29.60 -1.80 -13.04
CA SER A 54 29.54 -0.65 -13.96
C SER A 54 30.58 0.44 -13.62
N PRO A 55 30.98 1.29 -14.59
CA PRO A 55 32.11 2.25 -14.48
C PRO A 55 31.72 3.60 -13.83
N PRO A 56 32.69 4.47 -13.46
CA PRO A 56 32.43 5.66 -12.66
C PRO A 56 31.81 6.83 -13.46
N LEU A 57 30.87 7.54 -12.81
CA LEU A 57 30.17 8.72 -13.34
C LEU A 57 30.83 10.03 -12.90
N ARG A 58 30.91 10.95 -13.86
CA ARG A 58 31.39 12.34 -13.80
C ARG A 58 30.39 13.22 -13.02
N GLU A 59 30.90 14.08 -12.14
CA GLU A 59 30.10 14.96 -11.27
C GLU A 59 29.65 16.26 -11.96
N HIS A 60 28.34 16.49 -12.08
CA HIS A 60 27.75 17.81 -12.35
C HIS A 60 26.45 18.03 -11.56
N GLY A 61 26.39 19.19 -10.88
CA GLY A 61 25.17 20.00 -10.72
C GLY A 61 24.16 19.60 -9.63
N HIS A 62 24.10 20.39 -8.55
CA HIS A 62 23.16 20.27 -7.44
C HIS A 62 21.67 20.39 -7.85
N ALA A 63 21.01 19.25 -8.05
CA ALA A 63 19.55 19.12 -7.93
C ALA A 63 19.20 18.44 -6.58
N LYS A 64 18.29 19.04 -5.81
CA LYS A 64 17.77 18.47 -4.55
C LYS A 64 17.11 17.12 -4.85
N ARG A 65 17.78 16.03 -4.46
CA ARG A 65 17.23 14.66 -4.53
C ARG A 65 15.94 14.56 -3.70
N PRO A 66 14.91 13.83 -4.16
CA PRO A 66 13.79 13.47 -3.30
C PRO A 66 14.31 12.64 -2.12
N ARG A 67 13.90 13.00 -0.90
CA ARG A 67 14.22 12.21 0.30
C ARG A 67 13.51 10.86 0.17
N VAL A 68 14.29 9.82 -0.06
CA VAL A 68 13.85 8.44 0.14
C VAL A 68 13.58 8.27 1.64
N PRO A 69 12.40 7.79 2.08
CA PRO A 69 12.13 7.60 3.49
C PRO A 69 13.08 6.55 4.08
N PRO A 70 13.55 6.71 5.33
CA PRO A 70 14.65 5.96 5.92
C PRO A 70 14.42 4.44 6.07
N TRP A 71 13.21 3.94 5.81
CA TRP A 71 12.93 2.50 5.83
C TRP A 71 13.32 1.78 4.54
N GLN A 72 13.66 2.49 3.45
CA GLN A 72 13.87 1.90 2.12
C GLN A 72 15.35 1.73 1.69
N THR A 73 16.33 2.21 2.47
CA THR A 73 17.78 2.07 2.16
C THR A 73 18.57 1.16 3.10
N ARG A 74 17.93 0.42 4.02
CA ARG A 74 18.63 -0.64 4.75
C ARG A 74 18.74 -1.90 3.90
N ARG A 75 19.74 -1.90 3.02
CA ARG A 75 20.47 -3.12 2.66
C ARG A 75 20.97 -3.72 3.99
N ILE A 76 20.76 -5.01 4.21
CA ILE A 76 21.23 -5.76 5.39
C ILE A 76 22.76 -5.76 5.37
N GLY A 77 23.35 -4.66 5.84
CA GLY A 77 24.75 -4.59 6.23
C GLY A 77 24.78 -4.62 7.75
N SER A 78 25.48 -5.59 8.32
CA SER A 78 25.77 -5.67 9.74
C SER A 78 26.31 -4.33 10.25
N VAL A 79 25.46 -3.56 10.93
CA VAL A 79 25.87 -2.42 11.74
C VAL A 79 25.74 -2.85 13.19
N ALA A 80 26.87 -2.75 13.89
CA ALA A 80 27.02 -3.01 15.30
C ALA A 80 25.87 -2.42 16.12
N LEU A 81 25.27 -3.27 16.95
CA LEU A 81 24.22 -2.96 17.91
C LEU A 81 24.79 -2.04 19.01
N GLY A 82 24.83 -0.74 18.74
CA GLY A 82 25.08 0.30 19.72
C GLY A 82 23.78 1.05 20.02
N ASN A 83 22.92 0.43 20.83
CA ASN A 83 21.76 0.96 21.58
C ASN A 83 20.61 -0.02 21.54
N GLU A 84 20.67 -0.94 22.51
CA GLU A 84 19.61 -1.82 22.97
C GLU A 84 18.23 -1.13 22.97
N PRO A 85 17.22 -1.68 22.27
CA PRO A 85 15.85 -1.35 22.59
C PRO A 85 15.56 -1.93 23.97
N LYS A 86 15.34 -1.04 24.94
CA LYS A 86 14.89 -1.35 26.30
C LYS A 86 13.86 -2.49 26.29
N GLN A 87 14.33 -3.68 26.63
CA GLN A 87 13.60 -4.95 26.81
C GLN A 87 12.70 -4.90 28.06
N ILE A 88 12.08 -3.75 28.34
CA ILE A 88 11.22 -3.55 29.51
C ILE A 88 9.81 -3.99 29.15
N TYR A 89 9.59 -5.28 28.83
CA TYR A 89 8.27 -5.91 28.98
C TYR A 89 8.22 -7.44 28.80
N LEU A 90 9.26 -8.23 29.09
CA LEU A 90 9.11 -9.70 29.06
C LEU A 90 9.58 -10.46 30.33
N ASP A 91 10.27 -9.81 31.28
CA ASP A 91 10.88 -10.53 32.42
C ASP A 91 10.02 -10.65 33.71
N ARG A 92 8.72 -10.35 33.68
CA ARG A 92 7.90 -10.38 34.94
C ARG A 92 7.00 -11.60 35.14
N PHE A 93 7.16 -12.68 34.37
CA PHE A 93 6.23 -13.82 34.46
C PHE A 93 6.86 -15.22 34.49
N SER A 94 8.15 -15.35 34.75
CA SER A 94 8.77 -16.67 35.01
C SER A 94 9.40 -16.69 36.39
N SER A 95 8.70 -17.26 37.38
CA SER A 95 9.29 -18.06 38.48
C SER A 95 8.34 -18.16 39.68
N GLU A 96 7.27 -18.96 39.58
CA GLU A 96 6.69 -19.65 40.75
C GLU A 96 6.13 -21.01 40.29
N ALA A 97 7.01 -21.93 39.92
CA ALA A 97 6.66 -23.35 39.86
C ALA A 97 6.76 -23.91 41.29
N SER A 98 5.69 -23.77 42.07
CA SER A 98 5.57 -24.37 43.39
C SER A 98 5.04 -25.79 43.29
N THR A 99 5.91 -26.72 43.65
CA THR A 99 5.64 -28.12 43.92
C THR A 99 4.60 -28.28 45.04
N GLY A 100 3.58 -29.08 44.76
CA GLY A 100 2.89 -29.88 45.79
C GLY A 100 1.61 -29.29 46.36
N ILE A 101 0.47 -29.84 45.90
CA ILE A 101 -0.68 -30.35 46.67
C ILE A 101 -1.85 -30.40 45.67
N ILE A 102 -2.18 -31.61 45.18
CA ILE A 102 -3.33 -31.85 44.30
C ILE A 102 -4.59 -31.83 45.18
N GLY A 103 -5.07 -30.62 45.48
CA GLY A 103 -6.41 -30.40 46.02
C GLY A 103 -7.43 -30.23 44.87
N PRO A 104 -8.74 -30.50 45.11
CA PRO A 104 -9.80 -30.42 44.10
C PRO A 104 -10.07 -29.01 43.53
N PHE A 105 -9.25 -28.01 43.88
CA PHE A 105 -9.31 -26.64 43.37
C PHE A 105 -8.36 -26.38 42.16
N GLY A 106 -7.61 -27.38 41.71
CA GLY A 106 -6.57 -27.22 40.67
C GLY A 106 -7.06 -26.81 39.26
N MET A 107 -8.34 -27.01 38.92
CA MET A 107 -8.85 -26.65 37.58
C MET A 107 -9.01 -25.14 37.36
N HIS A 108 -9.23 -24.36 38.42
CA HIS A 108 -9.47 -22.91 38.31
C HIS A 108 -8.17 -22.11 38.07
N ALA A 109 -7.05 -22.61 38.60
CA ALA A 109 -5.72 -22.00 38.39
C ALA A 109 -5.26 -22.16 36.93
N SER A 110 -5.53 -23.31 36.30
CA SER A 110 -5.16 -23.56 34.90
C SER A 110 -5.93 -22.67 33.92
N LEU A 111 -7.24 -22.47 34.14
CA LEU A 111 -8.09 -21.64 33.28
C LEU A 111 -7.71 -20.15 33.37
N THR A 112 -7.39 -19.67 34.56
CA THR A 112 -6.97 -18.27 34.75
C THR A 112 -5.59 -17.99 34.15
N ALA A 113 -4.65 -18.95 34.17
CA ALA A 113 -3.37 -18.83 33.48
C ALA A 113 -3.53 -18.77 31.95
N MET A 114 -4.39 -19.62 31.37
CA MET A 114 -4.69 -19.62 29.93
C MET A 114 -5.36 -18.31 29.47
N LEU A 115 -6.35 -17.80 30.21
CA LEU A 115 -6.98 -16.51 29.88
C LEU A 115 -5.97 -15.35 29.93
N ARG A 116 -4.99 -15.40 30.84
CA ARG A 116 -3.92 -14.40 30.91
C ARG A 116 -2.98 -14.48 29.71
N SER A 117 -2.61 -15.67 29.26
CA SER A 117 -1.79 -15.82 28.06
C SER A 117 -2.52 -15.31 26.82
N ASP A 118 -3.81 -15.61 26.66
CA ASP A 118 -4.60 -15.18 25.50
C ASP A 118 -4.74 -13.65 25.45
N LEU A 119 -4.94 -13.01 26.61
CA LEU A 119 -4.98 -11.56 26.70
C LEU A 119 -3.62 -10.93 26.39
N ALA A 120 -2.53 -11.49 26.92
CA ALA A 120 -1.18 -11.00 26.66
C ALA A 120 -0.80 -11.12 25.18
N GLU A 121 -1.13 -12.23 24.53
CA GLU A 121 -0.91 -12.43 23.09
C GLU A 121 -1.72 -11.42 22.28
N ARG A 122 -3.00 -11.25 22.62
CA ARG A 122 -3.86 -10.26 21.97
C ARG A 122 -3.34 -8.83 22.12
N GLU A 123 -2.84 -8.46 23.31
CA GLU A 123 -2.24 -7.14 23.57
C GLU A 123 -0.95 -6.95 22.76
N LEU A 124 -0.09 -7.96 22.69
CA LEU A 124 1.13 -7.93 21.89
C LEU A 124 0.81 -7.74 20.41
N ARG A 125 -0.12 -8.56 19.90
CA ARG A 125 -0.60 -8.51 18.51
C ARG A 125 -1.21 -7.14 18.18
N GLN A 126 -2.05 -6.61 19.07
CA GLN A 126 -2.59 -5.26 18.93
C GLN A 126 -1.48 -4.21 18.92
N SER A 127 -0.49 -4.30 19.81
CA SER A 127 0.64 -3.37 19.86
C SER A 127 1.45 -3.37 18.56
N GLN A 128 1.79 -4.55 18.05
CA GLN A 128 2.48 -4.72 16.77
C GLN A 128 1.69 -4.12 15.61
N LEU A 129 0.38 -4.35 15.57
CA LEU A 129 -0.47 -3.78 14.53
C LEU A 129 -0.56 -2.25 14.62
N ILE A 130 -0.64 -1.65 15.82
CA ILE A 130 -0.59 -0.18 15.95
C ILE A 130 0.71 0.36 15.35
N TYR A 131 1.85 -0.29 15.66
CA TYR A 131 3.14 0.12 15.12
C TYR A 131 3.15 0.07 13.59
N ARG A 132 2.71 -1.04 12.98
CA ARG A 132 2.63 -1.19 11.51
C ARG A 132 1.72 -0.13 10.87
N LEU A 133 0.53 0.11 11.45
CA LEU A 133 -0.37 1.14 10.95
C LEU A 133 0.24 2.55 11.01
N LEU A 134 1.02 2.85 12.05
CA LEU A 134 1.77 4.10 12.13
C LEU A 134 2.88 4.18 11.09
N CYS A 135 3.61 3.10 10.82
CA CYS A 135 4.60 3.02 9.74
C CYS A 135 3.99 3.20 8.35
N HIS A 136 2.75 2.76 8.14
CA HIS A 136 2.01 3.03 6.89
C HIS A 136 1.31 4.39 6.88
N GLU A 137 1.62 5.26 7.86
CA GLU A 137 1.09 6.61 7.98
C GLU A 137 -0.44 6.66 8.04
N ALA A 138 -1.08 5.59 8.54
CA ALA A 138 -2.53 5.50 8.64
C ALA A 138 -3.08 6.65 9.50
N ARG A 139 -4.18 7.26 9.03
CA ARG A 139 -4.85 8.33 9.79
C ARG A 139 -5.37 7.82 11.11
N THR A 140 -5.34 8.70 12.13
CA THR A 140 -5.83 8.39 13.48
C THR A 140 -7.25 7.83 13.45
N GLN A 141 -8.14 8.37 12.63
CA GLN A 141 -9.51 7.87 12.51
C GLN A 141 -9.57 6.40 12.04
N THR A 142 -8.72 6.02 11.09
CA THR A 142 -8.65 4.65 10.57
C THR A 142 -8.11 3.70 11.62
N ILE A 143 -7.03 4.08 12.32
CA ILE A 143 -6.49 3.29 13.44
C ILE A 143 -7.56 3.09 14.52
N ARG A 144 -8.32 4.14 14.87
CA ARG A 144 -9.42 4.06 15.84
C ARG A 144 -10.52 3.10 15.40
N ARG A 145 -10.83 3.04 14.10
CA ARG A 145 -11.88 2.14 13.58
C ARG A 145 -11.49 0.67 13.70
N PHE A 146 -10.23 0.32 13.42
CA PHE A 146 -9.76 -1.07 13.51
C PHE A 146 -9.52 -1.54 14.95
N LEU A 147 -9.01 -0.65 15.81
CA LEU A 147 -8.48 -1.05 17.12
C LEU A 147 -9.28 -0.54 18.31
N SER A 148 -10.34 0.23 18.08
CA SER A 148 -11.19 0.84 19.12
C SER A 148 -10.42 1.67 20.15
N LEU A 149 -9.24 2.19 19.79
CA LEU A 149 -8.43 3.03 20.67
C LEU A 149 -8.97 4.45 20.76
N SER A 150 -8.68 5.14 21.86
CA SER A 150 -8.89 6.58 21.96
C SER A 150 -7.83 7.35 21.17
N ALA A 151 -8.16 8.57 20.73
CA ALA A 151 -7.19 9.43 20.05
C ALA A 151 -5.96 9.70 20.94
N HIS A 152 -6.18 9.88 22.24
CA HIS A 152 -5.12 10.08 23.22
C HIS A 152 -4.17 8.87 23.34
N GLN A 153 -4.70 7.64 23.35
CA GLN A 153 -3.87 6.43 23.34
C GLN A 153 -2.98 6.38 22.09
N ILE A 154 -3.52 6.68 20.91
CA ILE A 154 -2.74 6.69 19.67
C ILE A 154 -1.64 7.76 19.73
N THR A 155 -1.94 8.96 20.25
CA THR A 155 -0.92 10.01 20.49
C THR A 155 0.18 9.51 21.42
N ARG A 156 -0.17 8.81 22.51
CA ARG A 156 0.81 8.22 23.43
C ARG A 156 1.70 7.19 22.73
N TYR A 157 1.14 6.31 21.90
CA TYR A 157 1.91 5.34 21.12
C TYR A 157 2.89 6.01 20.15
N ARG A 158 2.44 7.05 19.44
CA ARG A 158 3.29 7.84 18.55
C ARG A 158 4.47 8.46 19.28
N HIS A 159 4.21 9.10 20.42
CA HIS A 159 5.25 9.68 21.25
C HIS A 159 6.22 8.60 21.76
N ARG A 160 5.70 7.48 22.26
CA ARG A 160 6.52 6.36 22.77
C ARG A 160 7.47 5.79 21.72
N TRP A 161 7.04 5.68 20.47
CA TRP A 161 7.85 5.14 19.38
C TRP A 161 8.58 6.21 18.54
N GLY A 162 8.52 7.48 18.95
CA GLY A 162 9.28 8.56 18.30
C GLY A 162 8.78 8.98 16.92
N PHE A 163 7.52 8.69 16.57
CA PHE A 163 6.93 9.20 15.33
C PHE A 163 6.77 10.72 15.40
N LYS A 164 7.22 11.45 14.37
CA LYS A 164 7.13 12.91 14.33
C LYS A 164 5.76 13.34 13.84
N GLU A 165 5.32 14.53 14.25
CA GLU A 165 4.01 15.05 13.83
C GLU A 165 3.94 15.36 12.32
N GLN A 166 5.09 15.52 11.66
CA GLN A 166 5.20 15.66 10.20
C GLN A 166 4.96 14.35 9.44
N ASP A 167 5.18 13.20 10.09
CA ASP A 167 4.95 11.87 9.51
C ASP A 167 3.44 11.53 9.53
N ARG A 168 2.61 12.44 10.05
CA ARG A 168 1.16 12.29 10.13
C ARG A 168 0.48 12.84 8.88
N SER A 169 -0.21 11.96 8.18
CA SER A 169 -1.28 12.36 7.26
C SER A 169 -2.37 13.15 7.99
N ARG A 170 -2.48 14.45 7.71
CA ARG A 170 -3.51 15.33 8.27
C ARG A 170 -4.81 15.29 7.44
N GLY A 171 -5.91 15.70 8.06
CA GLY A 171 -7.22 15.84 7.42
C GLY A 171 -8.12 14.60 7.50
N PRO A 172 -9.36 14.70 6.97
CA PRO A 172 -10.34 13.62 6.99
C PRO A 172 -9.92 12.48 6.06
N SER A 173 -10.19 11.24 6.48
CA SER A 173 -9.96 10.01 5.68
C SER A 173 -10.58 10.14 4.28
N PRO A 174 -9.92 9.65 3.21
CA PRO A 174 -10.45 9.80 1.87
C PRO A 174 -11.78 9.05 1.76
N ASN A 175 -12.77 9.69 1.15
CA ASN A 175 -14.13 9.15 0.98
C ASN A 175 -14.55 9.03 -0.50
N SER A 176 -13.73 9.51 -1.42
CA SER A 176 -14.01 9.52 -2.86
C SER A 176 -13.03 8.61 -3.60
N PHE A 177 -13.54 7.84 -4.55
CA PHE A 177 -12.74 6.98 -5.44
C PHE A 177 -12.09 7.75 -6.59
N ALA A 178 -12.47 9.01 -6.82
CA ALA A 178 -11.93 9.84 -7.90
C ALA A 178 -10.39 9.88 -7.97
N PRO A 179 -9.62 9.92 -6.86
CA PRO A 179 -8.16 9.91 -6.91
C PRO A 179 -7.57 8.67 -7.61
N PHE A 180 -8.23 7.51 -7.54
CA PHE A 180 -7.77 6.32 -8.25
C PHE A 180 -7.83 6.49 -9.75
N PHE A 181 -8.80 7.24 -10.25
CA PHE A 181 -9.04 7.43 -11.67
C PHE A 181 -8.40 8.70 -12.24
N ARG A 182 -7.93 9.63 -11.41
CA ARG A 182 -7.32 10.89 -11.86
C ARG A 182 -5.95 10.73 -12.52
N SER A 183 -5.14 9.75 -12.12
CA SER A 183 -3.82 9.55 -12.69
C SER A 183 -3.61 8.13 -13.18
N THR A 184 -2.93 8.01 -14.32
CA THR A 184 -2.54 6.73 -14.93
C THR A 184 -1.81 5.83 -13.94
N ARG A 185 -0.90 6.42 -13.15
CA ARG A 185 -0.14 5.72 -12.12
C ARG A 185 -1.03 5.16 -11.02
N MET A 186 -1.95 5.95 -10.48
CA MET A 186 -2.87 5.53 -9.42
C MET A 186 -3.80 4.40 -9.90
N ARG A 187 -4.24 4.45 -11.16
CA ARG A 187 -5.05 3.36 -11.77
C ARG A 187 -4.27 2.05 -11.81
N VAL A 188 -2.99 2.11 -12.19
CA VAL A 188 -2.11 0.92 -12.27
C VAL A 188 -1.78 0.38 -10.87
N GLU A 189 -1.31 1.24 -9.96
CA GLU A 189 -1.02 0.85 -8.58
C GLU A 189 -2.27 0.28 -7.90
N GLY A 190 -3.42 0.93 -8.07
CA GLY A 190 -4.69 0.49 -7.50
C GLY A 190 -5.19 -0.83 -8.11
N GLY A 191 -5.01 -1.05 -9.41
CA GLY A 191 -5.34 -2.32 -10.06
C GLY A 191 -4.47 -3.48 -9.56
N HIS A 192 -3.18 -3.24 -9.39
CA HIS A 192 -2.25 -4.22 -8.82
C HIS A 192 -2.57 -4.53 -7.36
N LEU A 193 -2.77 -3.50 -6.53
CA LEU A 193 -3.10 -3.66 -5.13
C LEU A 193 -4.45 -4.37 -4.94
N ALA A 194 -5.41 -4.09 -5.81
CA ALA A 194 -6.64 -4.87 -5.88
C ALA A 194 -6.33 -6.34 -6.19
N LEU A 195 -5.53 -6.66 -7.21
CA LEU A 195 -5.18 -8.05 -7.51
C LEU A 195 -4.55 -8.79 -6.30
N ILE A 196 -3.64 -8.14 -5.57
CA ILE A 196 -3.08 -8.70 -4.32
C ILE A 196 -4.21 -9.01 -3.33
N CYS A 197 -5.06 -8.02 -3.05
CA CYS A 197 -6.17 -8.18 -2.13
C CYS A 197 -7.16 -9.27 -2.57
N LYS A 198 -7.39 -9.46 -3.88
CA LYS A 198 -8.19 -10.58 -4.41
C LYS A 198 -7.56 -11.93 -4.07
N THR A 199 -6.25 -12.03 -4.25
CA THR A 199 -5.47 -13.25 -4.03
C THR A 199 -5.45 -13.66 -2.56
N HIS A 200 -5.50 -12.68 -1.65
CA HIS A 200 -5.61 -12.91 -0.21
C HIS A 200 -7.06 -12.90 0.31
N GLU A 201 -8.07 -12.95 -0.56
CA GLU A 201 -9.50 -12.97 -0.19
C GLU A 201 -9.91 -11.78 0.71
N LEU A 202 -9.28 -10.63 0.48
CA LEU A 202 -9.46 -9.41 1.26
C LEU A 202 -10.69 -8.59 0.89
N TRP A 203 -11.55 -9.10 0.02
CA TRP A 203 -12.93 -8.62 -0.08
C TRP A 203 -13.86 -9.79 -0.36
N SER A 204 -14.99 -9.80 0.34
CA SER A 204 -16.14 -10.63 0.02
C SER A 204 -17.34 -9.70 -0.10
N LYS A 205 -18.29 -10.05 -0.98
CA LYS A 205 -19.43 -9.20 -1.32
C LYS A 205 -20.37 -8.97 -0.12
N ASP A 206 -20.32 -9.86 0.87
CA ASP A 206 -21.28 -9.88 1.97
C ASP A 206 -20.74 -9.27 3.28
N VAL A 207 -19.59 -8.59 3.22
CA VAL A 207 -18.99 -7.99 4.42
C VAL A 207 -19.64 -6.66 4.72
N GLY A 208 -20.57 -6.66 5.69
CA GLY A 208 -21.14 -5.45 6.25
C GLY A 208 -20.06 -4.51 6.81
N PRO A 209 -20.32 -3.19 6.90
CA PRO A 209 -19.31 -2.19 7.26
C PRO A 209 -18.74 -2.36 8.67
N ARG A 210 -19.47 -3.02 9.58
CA ARG A 210 -18.98 -3.33 10.93
C ARG A 210 -17.99 -4.49 10.94
N VAL A 211 -18.25 -5.52 10.14
CA VAL A 211 -17.41 -6.73 10.04
C VAL A 211 -16.10 -6.42 9.31
N PHE A 212 -16.05 -5.33 8.56
CA PHE A 212 -14.83 -4.91 7.86
C PHE A 212 -13.69 -4.49 8.80
N TYR A 213 -14.00 -3.86 9.94
CA TYR A 213 -12.98 -3.28 10.83
C TYR A 213 -12.60 -4.24 11.96
N THR A 214 -12.04 -5.40 11.60
CA THR A 214 -11.49 -6.36 12.56
C THR A 214 -9.97 -6.28 12.63
N LEU A 215 -9.40 -6.79 13.72
CA LEU A 215 -7.96 -6.83 13.94
C LEU A 215 -7.26 -7.71 12.88
N ASP A 216 -7.79 -8.89 12.61
CA ASP A 216 -7.26 -9.80 11.58
C ASP A 216 -7.25 -9.13 10.20
N ARG A 217 -8.31 -8.38 9.87
CA ARG A 217 -8.40 -7.68 8.59
C ARG A 217 -7.36 -6.58 8.46
N ALA A 218 -7.11 -5.84 9.53
CA ALA A 218 -6.09 -4.80 9.53
C ALA A 218 -4.69 -5.37 9.26
N GLU A 219 -4.34 -6.51 9.86
CA GLU A 219 -3.07 -7.19 9.62
C GLU A 219 -2.93 -7.64 8.17
N GLN A 220 -3.96 -8.29 7.64
CA GLN A 220 -3.98 -8.70 6.24
C GLN A 220 -3.84 -7.51 5.27
N LEU A 221 -4.44 -6.37 5.60
CA LEU A 221 -4.29 -5.14 4.81
C LEU A 221 -2.87 -4.57 4.91
N CYS A 222 -2.23 -4.64 6.08
CA CYS A 222 -0.82 -4.28 6.21
C CYS A 222 0.06 -5.20 5.34
N ASP A 223 -0.17 -6.51 5.37
CA ASP A 223 0.58 -7.48 4.56
C ASP A 223 0.42 -7.22 3.05
N ALA A 224 -0.81 -6.94 2.62
CA ALA A 224 -1.09 -6.59 1.22
C ALA A 224 -0.40 -5.28 0.79
N LEU A 225 -0.35 -4.27 1.68
CA LEU A 225 0.34 -3.01 1.39
C LEU A 225 1.86 -3.19 1.35
N ASP A 226 2.41 -4.02 2.24
CA ASP A 226 3.83 -4.35 2.25
C ASP A 226 4.25 -5.08 0.97
N ALA A 227 3.48 -6.08 0.55
CA ALA A 227 3.69 -6.79 -0.72
C ALA A 227 3.65 -5.83 -1.93
N HIS A 228 2.71 -4.88 -1.93
CA HIS A 228 2.63 -3.86 -2.97
C HIS A 228 3.83 -2.93 -2.97
N ARG A 229 4.27 -2.46 -1.80
CA ARG A 229 5.45 -1.58 -1.66
C ARG A 229 6.76 -2.28 -2.03
N ALA A 230 6.84 -3.59 -1.83
CA ALA A 230 7.97 -4.39 -2.31
C ALA A 230 8.03 -4.45 -3.85
N THR A 231 6.88 -4.39 -4.52
CA THR A 231 6.78 -4.42 -5.99
C THR A 231 7.01 -3.03 -6.60
N PHE A 232 6.51 -1.98 -5.95
CA PHE A 232 6.61 -0.59 -6.42
C PHE A 232 7.56 0.22 -5.56
N SER A 233 8.77 0.47 -6.07
CA SER A 233 9.81 1.27 -5.39
C SER A 233 9.37 2.69 -5.01
N GLN A 234 8.32 3.20 -5.66
CA GLN A 234 7.74 4.49 -5.38
C GLN A 234 6.21 4.39 -5.22
N ALA A 235 5.72 3.40 -4.46
CA ALA A 235 4.29 3.28 -4.19
C ALA A 235 3.72 4.60 -3.61
N THR A 236 2.70 5.13 -4.26
CA THR A 236 2.03 6.37 -3.85
C THR A 236 0.80 6.12 -2.99
N LEU A 237 0.28 4.89 -3.02
CA LEU A 237 -0.90 4.51 -2.26
C LEU A 237 -0.66 4.49 -0.75
N THR A 238 -1.52 5.20 -0.03
CA THR A 238 -1.56 5.21 1.43
C THR A 238 -2.42 4.08 1.99
N PHE A 239 -2.24 3.74 3.26
CA PHE A 239 -3.09 2.74 3.92
C PHE A 239 -4.58 3.11 3.88
N ASP A 240 -4.90 4.39 4.04
CA ASP A 240 -6.29 4.86 3.97
C ASP A 240 -6.90 4.71 2.58
N GLN A 241 -6.09 4.87 1.52
CA GLN A 241 -6.53 4.61 0.15
C GLN A 241 -6.74 3.10 -0.06
N LEU A 242 -5.86 2.24 0.45
CA LEU A 242 -6.09 0.80 0.43
C LEU A 242 -7.42 0.41 1.11
N VAL A 243 -7.69 0.94 2.30
CA VAL A 243 -8.95 0.71 3.02
C VAL A 243 -10.14 1.17 2.19
N LEU A 244 -10.05 2.35 1.56
CA LEU A 244 -11.10 2.86 0.68
C LEU A 244 -11.32 1.93 -0.52
N LEU A 245 -10.24 1.53 -1.20
CA LEU A 245 -10.26 0.63 -2.36
C LEU A 245 -10.98 -0.68 -2.04
N VAL A 246 -10.56 -1.36 -0.97
CA VAL A 246 -11.13 -2.67 -0.58
C VAL A 246 -12.62 -2.52 -0.23
N ARG A 247 -13.01 -1.48 0.52
CA ARG A 247 -14.42 -1.22 0.82
C ARG A 247 -15.25 -0.98 -0.44
N GLY A 248 -14.70 -0.25 -1.40
CA GLY A 248 -15.33 -0.03 -2.70
C GLY A 248 -15.51 -1.33 -3.48
N LEU A 249 -14.51 -2.20 -3.46
CA LEU A 249 -14.55 -3.51 -4.11
C LEU A 249 -15.53 -4.48 -3.45
N CYS A 250 -15.67 -4.46 -2.12
CA CYS A 250 -16.72 -5.19 -1.41
C CYS A 250 -18.11 -4.74 -1.87
N ALA A 251 -18.33 -3.43 -1.95
CA ALA A 251 -19.61 -2.87 -2.38
C ALA A 251 -19.90 -3.11 -3.87
N SER A 252 -18.87 -3.17 -4.72
CA SER A 252 -18.93 -3.35 -6.18
C SER A 252 -19.72 -2.30 -6.97
N VAL A 253 -20.30 -1.30 -6.30
CA VAL A 253 -21.10 -0.22 -6.92
C VAL A 253 -20.21 0.88 -7.50
N SER A 254 -19.21 1.33 -6.76
CA SER A 254 -18.40 2.51 -7.13
C SER A 254 -17.09 2.17 -7.84
N ILE A 255 -16.58 0.96 -7.63
CA ILE A 255 -15.32 0.52 -8.22
C ILE A 255 -15.35 -0.99 -8.39
N ARG A 256 -14.81 -1.46 -9.52
CA ARG A 256 -14.69 -2.88 -9.84
C ARG A 256 -13.28 -3.20 -10.29
N LEU A 257 -12.81 -4.39 -9.97
CA LEU A 257 -11.62 -4.95 -10.59
C LEU A 257 -12.04 -5.68 -11.86
N GLY A 258 -11.48 -5.26 -13.00
CA GLY A 258 -11.59 -5.98 -14.27
C GLY A 258 -10.23 -6.26 -14.87
N SER A 259 -10.24 -6.70 -16.11
CA SER A 259 -9.04 -6.97 -16.90
C SER A 259 -9.08 -6.18 -18.20
N CYS A 260 -7.93 -5.66 -18.63
CA CYS A 260 -7.80 -5.02 -19.92
C CYS A 260 -8.05 -6.02 -21.03
N LYS A 261 -8.93 -5.69 -22.00
CA LYS A 261 -9.25 -6.58 -23.13
C LYS A 261 -8.06 -6.87 -24.06
N SER A 262 -7.09 -5.96 -24.13
CA SER A 262 -5.95 -6.08 -25.03
C SER A 262 -4.79 -6.88 -24.42
N CYS A 263 -4.46 -6.65 -23.14
CA CYS A 263 -3.28 -7.27 -22.50
C CYS A 263 -3.59 -8.12 -21.27
N GLY A 264 -4.87 -8.25 -20.87
CA GLY A 264 -5.29 -9.04 -19.70
C GLY A 264 -4.96 -8.47 -18.33
N ARG A 265 -4.11 -7.42 -18.25
CA ARG A 265 -3.68 -6.81 -16.97
C ARG A 265 -4.86 -6.33 -16.11
N PRO A 266 -4.75 -6.40 -14.78
CA PRO A 266 -5.80 -5.92 -13.87
C PRO A 266 -5.97 -4.40 -14.01
N VAL A 267 -7.21 -3.95 -14.12
CA VAL A 267 -7.55 -2.52 -14.23
C VAL A 267 -8.73 -2.21 -13.31
N LEU A 268 -8.64 -1.08 -12.62
CA LEU A 268 -9.78 -0.53 -11.89
C LEU A 268 -10.77 0.10 -12.87
N ILE A 269 -12.03 -0.28 -12.74
CA ILE A 269 -13.14 0.19 -13.57
C ILE A 269 -14.07 1.01 -12.69
N ASP A 270 -14.39 2.24 -13.12
CA ASP A 270 -15.51 3.01 -12.60
C ASP A 270 -16.79 2.55 -13.35
N PRO A 271 -17.75 1.89 -12.69
CA PRO A 271 -18.97 1.41 -13.35
C PRO A 271 -19.86 2.54 -13.89
N LEU A 272 -19.66 3.78 -13.42
CA LEU A 272 -20.46 4.95 -13.80
C LEU A 272 -19.88 5.70 -14.99
N GLU A 273 -18.60 5.47 -15.34
CA GLU A 273 -17.95 6.13 -16.47
C GLU A 273 -18.27 5.36 -17.77
N PRO A 274 -19.02 5.95 -18.73
CA PRO A 274 -19.33 5.28 -19.98
C PRO A 274 -18.07 5.19 -20.86
N GLY A 275 -17.39 4.04 -20.85
CA GLY A 275 -16.18 3.84 -21.65
C GLY A 275 -15.66 2.39 -21.61
N LYS A 276 -14.90 2.00 -22.65
CA LYS A 276 -14.21 0.70 -22.66
C LYS A 276 -13.00 0.78 -21.72
N PRO A 277 -12.89 -0.07 -20.69
CA PRO A 277 -11.75 -0.07 -19.79
C PRO A 277 -10.50 -0.63 -20.51
N GLY A 278 -9.70 0.25 -21.08
CA GLY A 278 -8.33 -0.04 -21.49
C GLY A 278 -7.38 0.18 -20.30
N CYS A 279 -6.31 -0.62 -20.21
CA CYS A 279 -5.19 -0.19 -19.37
C CYS A 279 -4.47 0.97 -20.06
N ASN A 280 -3.83 1.84 -19.27
CA ASN A 280 -3.22 3.05 -19.82
C ASN A 280 -2.16 2.74 -20.88
N THR A 281 -1.39 1.65 -20.74
CA THR A 281 -0.41 1.20 -21.74
C THR A 281 -1.06 0.88 -23.09
N CYS A 282 -2.21 0.21 -23.09
CA CYS A 282 -2.92 -0.12 -24.32
C CYS A 282 -3.58 1.11 -24.94
N ILE A 283 -4.06 2.05 -24.13
CA ILE A 283 -4.65 3.31 -24.61
C ILE A 283 -3.60 4.15 -25.36
N THR A 284 -2.42 4.35 -24.75
CA THR A 284 -1.35 5.15 -25.36
C THR A 284 -0.81 4.53 -26.65
N THR A 285 -0.82 3.20 -26.76
CA THR A 285 -0.36 2.50 -27.98
C THR A 285 -1.30 2.74 -29.16
N ILE A 286 -2.61 2.81 -28.91
CA ILE A 286 -3.62 3.03 -29.96
C ILE A 286 -3.55 4.47 -30.47
N GLU A 287 -3.36 5.44 -29.57
CA GLU A 287 -3.23 6.86 -29.95
C GLU A 287 -1.96 7.12 -30.78
N GLY A 288 -0.86 6.44 -30.46
CA GLY A 288 0.37 6.49 -31.27
C GLY A 288 0.21 5.89 -32.66
N CYS A 289 -0.67 4.89 -32.83
CA CYS A 289 -0.88 4.24 -34.13
C CYS A 289 -1.81 5.03 -35.06
N MET A 290 -2.77 5.79 -34.50
CA MET A 290 -3.70 6.62 -35.30
C MET A 290 -3.12 7.96 -35.75
N THR A 291 -1.98 8.36 -35.20
CA THR A 291 -1.33 9.65 -35.52
C THR A 291 -0.08 9.51 -36.37
N ALA A 292 0.26 8.30 -36.84
CA ALA A 292 1.29 8.15 -37.86
C ALA A 292 0.83 8.90 -39.13
N PRO A 293 1.46 10.03 -39.51
CA PRO A 293 1.12 10.68 -40.76
C PRO A 293 1.39 9.68 -41.86
N SER A 294 0.40 9.43 -42.71
CA SER A 294 0.59 8.73 -43.96
C SER A 294 1.65 9.49 -44.76
N ALA A 295 2.92 9.11 -44.58
CA ALA A 295 4.01 9.57 -45.41
C ALA A 295 3.62 9.18 -46.83
N GLY A 296 3.22 10.19 -47.60
CA GLY A 296 2.76 10.00 -48.97
C GLY A 296 3.82 9.21 -49.72
N LEU A 297 3.44 8.01 -50.17
CA LEU A 297 4.07 7.38 -51.31
C LEU A 297 3.84 8.31 -52.50
N THR A 298 4.75 9.27 -52.72
CA THR A 298 4.97 9.83 -54.06
C THR A 298 5.59 8.73 -54.90
N ALA A 299 4.78 8.15 -55.78
CA ALA A 299 5.24 7.22 -56.81
C ALA A 299 6.14 7.95 -57.84
N PRO A 300 7.13 7.25 -58.43
CA PRO A 300 7.99 7.79 -59.48
C PRO A 300 7.29 7.95 -60.83
#